data_AF-A0A920LHZ2-F1
#
_entry.id   AF-A0A920LHZ2-F1
#
_cell.length_a   1.000
_cell.length_b   1.000
_cell.length_c   1.000
_cell.angle_alpha   90.00
_cell.angle_beta   90.00
_cell.angle_gamma   90.00
#
_symmetry.space_group_name_H-M   'P 1'
#
loop_
_entity.id
_entity.type
_entity.pdbx_description
1 polymer ?
#
loop_
_entity_poly.entity_id
_entity_poly.type
_entity_poly.pdbx_seq_one_letter_code
_entity_poly.pdbx_strand_id
1 'polypeptide(L)'
;MLETKLDEFGIEATVESVIPGPVVTRFEIQPAPGTKASKITNIAQDIARSLSVSSVRVVEVIEGKSFVGVEIPNNNRKMVRLTEILSSDAFKNSTSSLSLALGKDISGNPVVADLAKCHTYLLQEQLVQESQ
;
A
#
# COMPACT_ATOMS: atom_id res chain seq x y z
N MET A 1 -10.25 -16.82 -3.33
CA MET A 1 -8.81 -17.14 -3.28
C MET A 1 -8.17 -16.59 -2.02
N LEU A 2 -8.26 -15.28 -1.73
CA LEU A 2 -7.76 -14.72 -0.45
C LEU A 2 -8.58 -15.20 0.77
N GLU A 3 -9.91 -15.16 0.68
CA GLU A 3 -10.83 -15.61 1.75
C GLU A 3 -10.57 -17.07 2.12
N THR A 4 -10.44 -17.95 1.13
CA THR A 4 -10.11 -19.37 1.33
C THR A 4 -8.77 -19.55 2.04
N LYS A 5 -7.77 -18.72 1.73
CA LYS A 5 -6.47 -18.76 2.42
C LYS A 5 -6.57 -18.27 3.85
N LEU A 6 -7.36 -17.24 4.12
CA LEU A 6 -7.61 -16.77 5.49
C LEU A 6 -8.35 -17.84 6.31
N ASP A 7 -9.30 -18.54 5.70
CA ASP A 7 -10.06 -19.63 6.31
C ASP A 7 -9.16 -20.83 6.67
N GLU A 8 -8.17 -21.18 5.82
CA GLU A 8 -7.15 -22.19 6.12
C GLU A 8 -6.35 -21.89 7.42
N PHE A 9 -6.23 -20.61 7.81
CA PHE A 9 -5.58 -20.18 9.05
C PHE A 9 -6.58 -19.89 10.19
N GLY A 10 -7.86 -20.25 10.03
CA GLY A 10 -8.92 -20.02 11.00
C GLY A 10 -9.25 -18.53 11.18
N ILE A 11 -9.19 -17.77 10.09
CA ILE A 11 -9.62 -16.38 10.03
C ILE A 11 -10.76 -16.26 9.02
N GLU A 12 -11.97 -16.07 9.52
CA GLU A 12 -13.12 -15.73 8.69
C GLU A 12 -13.08 -14.22 8.35
N ALA A 13 -13.00 -13.91 7.07
CA ALA A 13 -13.06 -12.54 6.54
C ALA A 13 -13.65 -12.54 5.13
N THR A 14 -14.34 -11.46 4.77
CA THR A 14 -14.91 -11.24 3.44
C THR A 14 -14.16 -10.13 2.71
N VAL A 15 -13.94 -10.27 1.41
CA VAL A 15 -13.34 -9.22 0.57
C VAL A 15 -14.43 -8.24 0.14
N GLU A 16 -14.33 -7.00 0.59
CA GLU A 16 -15.29 -5.93 0.27
C GLU A 16 -14.89 -5.19 -1.01
N SER A 17 -13.60 -4.88 -1.16
CA SER A 17 -13.10 -4.18 -2.33
C SER A 17 -11.67 -4.56 -2.69
N VAL A 18 -11.33 -4.38 -3.96
CA VAL A 18 -10.00 -4.63 -4.50
C VAL A 18 -9.54 -3.40 -5.26
N ILE A 19 -8.40 -2.86 -4.86
CA ILE A 19 -7.81 -1.64 -5.41
C ILE A 19 -6.46 -2.03 -6.04
N PRO A 20 -6.43 -2.30 -7.36
CA PRO A 20 -5.19 -2.65 -8.05
C PRO A 20 -4.33 -1.42 -8.27
N GLY A 21 -3.09 -1.48 -7.81
CA GLY A 21 -2.05 -0.49 -8.02
C GLY A 21 -1.01 -0.89 -9.06
N PRO A 22 -0.03 -0.01 -9.37
CA PRO A 22 1.05 -0.32 -10.30
C PRO A 22 2.03 -1.37 -9.76
N VAL A 23 2.26 -1.39 -8.43
CA VAL A 23 3.25 -2.26 -7.76
C VAL A 23 2.59 -3.28 -6.85
N VAL A 24 1.57 -2.87 -6.11
CA VAL A 24 0.81 -3.72 -5.17
C VAL A 24 -0.68 -3.63 -5.51
N THR A 25 -1.44 -4.66 -5.13
CA THR A 25 -2.90 -4.64 -5.10
C THR A 25 -3.34 -4.67 -3.64
N ARG A 26 -4.18 -3.70 -3.25
CA ARG A 26 -4.74 -3.61 -1.90
C ARG A 26 -6.12 -4.28 -1.89
N PHE A 27 -6.29 -5.25 -1.01
CA PHE A 27 -7.56 -5.92 -0.75
C PHE A 27 -8.13 -5.36 0.55
N GLU A 28 -9.29 -4.71 0.48
CA GLU A 28 -10.04 -4.33 1.69
C GLU A 28 -10.86 -5.54 2.11
N ILE A 29 -10.55 -6.08 3.29
CA ILE A 29 -11.25 -7.21 3.88
C ILE A 29 -12.00 -6.79 5.14
N GLN A 30 -13.22 -7.28 5.30
CA GLN A 30 -14.00 -7.15 6.51
C GLN A 30 -13.81 -8.44 7.34
N PRO A 31 -13.06 -8.39 8.44
CA PRO A 31 -12.94 -9.54 9.33
C PRO A 31 -14.26 -9.83 10.04
N ALA A 32 -14.51 -11.10 10.34
CA ALA A 32 -15.67 -11.53 11.12
C ALA A 32 -15.66 -10.90 12.53
N PRO A 33 -16.84 -10.66 13.13
CA PRO A 33 -16.95 -10.08 14.47
C PRO A 33 -16.11 -10.85 15.51
N GLY A 34 -15.28 -10.14 16.26
CA GLY A 34 -14.40 -10.74 17.28
C GLY A 34 -13.02 -11.16 16.78
N THR A 35 -12.77 -11.12 15.47
CA THR A 35 -11.42 -11.30 14.90
C THR A 35 -10.59 -10.04 15.10
N LYS A 36 -9.47 -10.16 15.82
CA LYS A 36 -8.53 -9.05 16.00
C LYS A 36 -7.67 -8.87 14.75
N ALA A 37 -7.45 -7.62 14.33
CA ALA A 37 -6.56 -7.30 13.20
C ALA A 37 -5.14 -7.87 13.41
N SER A 38 -4.64 -7.88 14.64
CA SER A 38 -3.34 -8.47 14.99
C SER A 38 -3.19 -9.95 14.63
N LYS A 39 -4.30 -10.72 14.59
CA LYS A 39 -4.27 -12.12 14.17
C LYS A 39 -3.90 -12.23 12.68
N ILE A 40 -4.42 -11.33 11.86
CA ILE A 40 -4.13 -11.24 10.42
C ILE A 40 -2.67 -10.81 10.21
N THR A 41 -2.22 -9.80 10.96
CA THR A 41 -0.83 -9.32 10.93
C THR A 41 0.16 -10.45 11.27
N ASN A 42 -0.14 -11.28 12.28
CA ASN A 42 0.72 -12.37 12.71
C ASN A 42 0.88 -13.47 11.65
N ILE A 43 -0.12 -13.70 10.80
CA ILE A 43 -0.07 -14.72 9.74
C ILE A 43 0.32 -14.15 8.37
N ALA A 44 0.66 -12.86 8.27
CA ALA A 44 0.96 -12.20 7.00
C ALA A 44 2.09 -12.90 6.22
N GLN A 45 3.13 -13.38 6.92
CA GLN A 45 4.21 -14.17 6.31
C GLN A 45 3.74 -15.53 5.78
N ASP A 46 2.85 -16.20 6.49
CA ASP A 46 2.29 -17.47 6.04
C ASP A 46 1.34 -17.30 4.85
N ILE A 47 0.55 -16.22 4.82
CA ILE A 47 -0.24 -15.85 3.66
C ILE A 47 0.67 -15.57 2.46
N ALA A 48 1.76 -14.82 2.65
CA ALA A 48 2.74 -14.55 1.60
C ALA A 48 3.32 -15.84 1.01
N ARG A 49 3.69 -16.77 1.89
CA ARG A 49 4.20 -18.10 1.50
C ARG A 49 3.15 -18.93 0.75
N SER A 50 1.90 -18.93 1.20
CA SER A 50 0.79 -19.67 0.57
C SER A 50 0.44 -19.11 -0.81
N LEU A 51 0.57 -17.80 -1.00
CA LEU A 51 0.32 -17.10 -2.26
C LEU A 51 1.52 -17.04 -3.20
N SER A 52 2.68 -17.60 -2.80
CA SER A 52 3.93 -17.55 -3.57
C SER A 52 4.37 -16.12 -3.91
N VAL A 53 4.12 -15.18 -3.01
CA VAL A 53 4.51 -13.77 -3.15
C VAL A 53 5.67 -13.44 -2.21
N SER A 54 6.42 -12.38 -2.53
CA SER A 54 7.61 -11.99 -1.75
C SER A 54 7.27 -11.60 -0.31
N SER A 55 6.16 -10.89 -0.14
CA SER A 55 5.72 -10.36 1.15
C SER A 55 4.25 -9.95 1.02
N VAL A 56 3.55 -9.91 2.16
CA VAL A 56 2.21 -9.35 2.28
C VAL A 56 2.28 -8.30 3.37
N ARG A 57 1.65 -7.14 3.12
CA ARG A 57 1.56 -6.06 4.10
C ARG A 57 0.13 -5.96 4.62
N VAL A 58 -0.01 -5.77 5.92
CA VAL A 58 -1.32 -5.63 6.58
C VAL A 58 -1.44 -4.22 7.16
N VAL A 59 -2.49 -3.51 6.74
CA VAL A 59 -2.92 -2.22 7.27
C VAL A 59 -4.06 -2.50 8.25
N GLU A 60 -3.79 -2.47 9.55
CA GLU A 60 -4.77 -2.85 10.57
C GLU A 60 -5.97 -1.88 10.66
N VAL A 61 -5.75 -0.61 10.36
CA VAL A 61 -6.78 0.43 10.43
C VAL A 61 -6.72 1.28 9.17
N ILE A 62 -7.84 1.33 8.45
CA ILE A 62 -8.06 2.27 7.36
C ILE A 62 -8.90 3.42 7.91
N GLU A 63 -8.44 4.66 7.74
CA GLU A 63 -9.17 5.82 8.23
C GLU A 63 -10.60 5.88 7.66
N GLY A 64 -11.58 5.98 8.55
CA GLY A 64 -12.99 6.07 8.18
C GLY A 64 -13.67 4.76 7.76
N LYS A 65 -12.98 3.61 7.81
CA LYS A 65 -13.55 2.29 7.48
C LYS A 65 -13.21 1.24 8.55
N SER A 66 -14.11 0.27 8.76
CA SER A 66 -13.88 -0.89 9.64
C SER A 66 -13.16 -2.05 8.95
N PHE A 67 -12.55 -1.79 7.80
CA PHE A 67 -11.87 -2.78 6.99
C PHE A 67 -10.39 -2.85 7.32
N VAL A 68 -9.82 -4.03 7.14
CA VAL A 68 -8.38 -4.27 7.19
C VAL A 68 -7.87 -4.26 5.74
N GLY A 69 -6.78 -3.56 5.49
CA GLY A 69 -6.13 -3.55 4.18
C GLY A 69 -5.08 -4.66 4.11
N VAL A 70 -5.14 -5.51 3.09
CA VAL A 70 -4.08 -6.49 2.79
C VAL A 70 -3.46 -6.16 1.45
N GLU A 71 -2.19 -5.78 1.45
CA GLU A 71 -1.47 -5.43 0.25
C GLU A 71 -0.60 -6.57 -0.23
N ILE A 72 -0.76 -6.90 -1.51
CA ILE A 72 -0.10 -8.01 -2.15
C ILE A 72 0.66 -7.48 -3.36
N PRO A 73 1.96 -7.77 -3.51
CA PRO A 73 2.72 -7.34 -4.67
C PRO A 73 2.17 -8.01 -5.94
N ASN A 74 2.09 -7.24 -7.02
CA ASN A 74 1.68 -7.77 -8.31
C ASN A 74 2.76 -8.69 -8.88
N ASN A 75 2.35 -9.77 -9.56
CA ASN A 75 3.27 -10.68 -10.26
C ASN A 75 4.08 -9.95 -11.33
N ASN A 76 3.46 -8.97 -12.01
CA ASN A 76 4.13 -8.14 -13.01
C ASN A 76 4.12 -6.69 -12.54
N ARG A 77 5.15 -6.32 -11.76
CA ARG A 77 5.33 -4.95 -11.27
C ARG A 77 5.66 -4.05 -12.45
N LYS A 78 4.85 -3.01 -12.67
CA LYS A 78 5.19 -2.00 -13.67
C LYS A 78 6.31 -1.14 -13.14
N MET A 79 7.41 -1.04 -13.89
CA MET A 79 8.50 -0.14 -13.58
C MET A 79 8.01 1.31 -13.69
N VAL A 80 7.99 2.04 -12.58
CA VAL A 80 7.70 3.47 -12.57
C VAL A 80 8.97 4.22 -12.97
N ARG A 81 8.95 4.85 -14.14
CA ARG A 81 10.09 5.64 -14.61
C ARG A 81 10.04 7.04 -14.04
N LEU A 82 11.19 7.55 -13.59
CA LEU A 82 11.34 8.93 -13.11
C LEU A 82 10.86 9.96 -14.15
N THR A 83 11.10 9.68 -15.43
CA THR A 83 10.65 10.53 -16.55
C THR A 83 9.14 10.73 -16.60
N GLU A 84 8.35 9.73 -16.18
CA GLU A 84 6.89 9.84 -16.14
C GLU A 84 6.43 10.82 -15.05
N ILE A 85 7.13 10.83 -13.90
CA ILE A 85 6.80 11.71 -12.79
C ILE A 85 7.24 13.14 -13.09
N LEU A 86 8.45 13.32 -13.65
CA LEU A 86 8.94 14.63 -14.11
C LEU A 86 8.04 15.23 -15.22
N SER A 87 7.40 14.38 -16.01
CA SER A 87 6.48 14.82 -17.07
C SER A 87 5.06 15.13 -16.56
N SER A 88 4.75 14.79 -15.31
CA SER A 88 3.43 14.98 -14.71
C SER A 88 3.13 16.45 -14.43
N ASP A 89 1.85 16.80 -14.45
CA ASP A 89 1.39 18.15 -14.12
C ASP A 89 1.68 18.50 -12.66
N ALA A 90 1.72 17.50 -11.76
CA ALA A 90 2.10 17.69 -10.36
C ALA A 90 3.54 18.23 -10.22
N PHE A 91 4.48 17.74 -11.03
CA PHE A 91 5.86 18.23 -11.03
C PHE A 91 5.99 19.55 -11.81
N LYS A 92 5.35 19.66 -12.98
CA LYS A 92 5.43 20.87 -13.82
C LYS A 92 4.80 22.10 -13.18
N ASN A 93 3.73 21.92 -12.40
CA ASN A 93 3.06 23.00 -11.68
C ASN A 93 3.67 23.26 -10.30
N SER A 94 4.73 22.53 -9.92
CA SER A 94 5.44 22.79 -8.67
C SER A 94 6.21 24.12 -8.80
N THR A 95 5.97 25.03 -7.86
CA THR A 95 6.56 26.37 -7.86
C THR A 95 7.92 26.43 -7.16
N SER A 96 8.32 25.36 -6.46
CA SER A 96 9.57 25.28 -5.71
C SER A 96 10.70 24.76 -6.62
N SER A 97 11.85 25.44 -6.57
CA SER A 97 13.09 25.00 -7.23
C SER A 97 13.69 23.73 -6.60
N LEU A 98 13.19 23.34 -5.43
CA LEU A 98 13.60 22.15 -4.69
C LEU A 98 12.52 21.06 -4.67
N SER A 99 11.69 21.00 -5.71
CA SER A 99 10.68 19.95 -5.88
C SER A 99 11.35 18.61 -6.20
N LEU A 100 11.02 17.58 -5.43
CA LEU A 100 11.54 16.22 -5.52
C LEU A 100 10.44 15.28 -6.01
N ALA A 101 10.69 14.62 -7.15
CA ALA A 101 9.84 13.54 -7.64
C ALA A 101 10.14 12.25 -6.84
N LEU A 102 9.21 11.82 -5.99
CA LEU A 102 9.39 10.65 -5.13
C LEU A 102 9.00 9.35 -5.81
N GLY A 103 7.88 9.34 -6.54
CA GLY A 103 7.34 8.10 -7.06
C GLY A 103 5.93 8.21 -7.60
N LYS A 104 5.26 7.07 -7.64
CA LYS A 104 3.80 6.98 -7.73
C LYS A 104 3.29 6.30 -6.47
N ASP A 105 2.14 6.74 -5.98
CA ASP A 105 1.45 6.08 -4.87
C ASP A 105 0.94 4.68 -5.27
N ILE A 106 0.37 3.97 -4.30
CA ILE A 106 -0.26 2.66 -4.54
C ILE A 106 -1.43 2.69 -5.54
N SER A 107 -1.97 3.85 -5.87
CA SER A 107 -3.03 4.03 -6.87
C SER A 107 -2.48 4.43 -8.26
N GLY A 108 -1.18 4.70 -8.37
CA GLY A 108 -0.52 5.12 -9.60
C GLY A 108 -0.46 6.64 -9.82
N ASN A 109 -0.84 7.44 -8.84
CA ASN A 109 -0.75 8.90 -8.93
C ASN A 109 0.68 9.38 -8.66
N PRO A 110 1.20 10.36 -9.42
CA PRO A 110 2.53 10.89 -9.22
C PRO A 110 2.64 11.64 -7.88
N VAL A 111 3.66 11.31 -7.09
CA VAL A 111 3.98 11.97 -5.82
C VAL A 111 5.18 12.88 -6.01
N VAL A 112 4.98 14.16 -5.69
CA VAL A 112 6.01 15.20 -5.71
C VAL A 112 6.03 15.88 -4.34
N ALA A 113 7.20 15.90 -3.71
CA ALA A 113 7.43 16.56 -2.43
C ALA A 113 8.25 17.84 -2.62
N ASP A 114 8.02 18.85 -1.78
CA ASP A 114 8.81 20.08 -1.77
C ASP A 114 9.88 19.99 -0.68
N LEU A 115 11.15 19.87 -1.09
CA LEU A 115 12.26 19.74 -0.15
C LEU A 115 12.47 21.03 0.68
N ALA A 116 12.02 22.20 0.19
CA ALA A 116 12.06 23.44 0.96
C ALA A 116 11.10 23.44 2.16
N LYS A 117 10.02 22.65 2.08
CA LYS A 117 9.05 22.47 3.17
C LYS A 117 9.34 21.24 4.04
N CYS A 118 10.19 20.34 3.56
CA CYS A 118 10.56 19.13 4.28
C CYS A 118 11.72 19.42 5.25
N HIS A 119 11.42 19.49 6.55
CA HIS A 119 12.46 19.34 7.57
C HIS A 119 12.96 17.89 7.56
N THR A 120 14.27 17.67 7.74
CA THR A 120 14.94 16.35 7.60
C THR A 120 14.28 15.20 8.38
N TYR A 121 13.55 15.51 9.46
CA TYR A 121 12.82 14.53 10.27
C TYR A 121 11.54 13.99 9.60
N LEU A 122 10.90 14.77 8.73
CA LEU A 122 9.61 14.47 8.08
C LEU A 122 9.75 13.53 6.87
N LEU A 123 10.94 13.49 6.25
CA LEU A 123 11.23 12.58 5.13
C LEU A 123 11.20 11.10 5.56
N GLN A 124 11.55 10.80 6.82
CA GLN A 124 11.42 9.42 7.31
C GLN A 124 9.96 9.03 7.54
N GLU A 125 9.12 9.91 8.09
CA GLU A 125 7.70 9.60 8.28
C GLU A 125 6.94 9.49 6.96
N GLN A 126 7.19 10.35 5.96
CA GLN A 126 6.52 10.23 4.66
C GLN A 126 6.93 8.97 3.89
N LEU A 127 8.23 8.62 3.90
CA LEU A 127 8.66 7.35 3.30
C LEU A 127 8.08 6.14 4.05
N VAL A 128 7.90 6.24 5.37
CA VAL A 128 7.27 5.19 6.17
C VAL A 128 5.76 5.11 5.90
N GLN A 129 5.05 6.23 5.73
CA GLN A 129 3.62 6.27 5.41
C GLN A 129 3.31 5.80 3.98
N GLU A 130 4.20 6.02 3.02
CA GLU A 130 4.06 5.49 1.64
C GLU A 130 4.54 4.05 1.51
N SER A 131 5.31 3.57 2.48
CA SER A 131 5.56 2.15 2.71
C SER A 131 4.38 1.47 3.44
N GLN A 132 3.22 2.14 3.55
CA GLN A 132 1.99 1.61 4.16
C GLN A 132 0.75 1.44 3.26
#